data_AF-A0A1Q3BD66-F1
#
_entry.id   AF-A0A1Q3BD66-F1
#
_cell.length_a   1.000
_cell.length_b   1.000
_cell.length_c   1.000
_cell.angle_alpha   90.00
_cell.angle_beta   90.00
_cell.angle_gamma   90.00
#
_symmetry.space_group_name_H-M   'P 1'
#
loop_
_entity.id
_entity.type
_entity.pdbx_description
1 polymer ?
#
loop_
_entity_poly.entity_id
_entity_poly.type
_entity_poly.pdbx_seq_one_letter_code
_entity_poly.pdbx_strand_id
1 'polypeptide(L)'
;MGWFDYLCSSHVIYPRLVNLFYANLKSSTTCIANSFVLGNSVSITSELIAETLGILNAGITHFNDIEKLEALGICLERPDFNPIVTVTSSHLPIATRIILLLVTNTFPPREGSHTFPSERDLKFVACVKNGTLINLPYRIVNHLLSRPNHTPYPMILSRIFESLNLNIPDDEQCVKPSHKQLVNKVGLRDCNIRFEDGVWVKLQGGGREQMREQANVRAGDDEDDDEDDAQQFEMRPSVGTSSSSSRPTLESLQARMDLAQADIEYLKGRIDQFCEGQATIIQGQANIIQMFQNAFPQHPPPDSS
;
A
#
# COMPACT_ATOMS: atom_id res chain seq x y z
N MET A 1 18.77 8.93 4.20
CA MET A 1 17.44 8.91 3.56
C MET A 1 16.35 9.49 4.48
N GLY A 2 16.26 9.11 5.76
CA GLY A 2 15.30 9.73 6.71
C GLY A 2 13.87 9.20 6.60
N TRP A 3 13.65 8.08 5.92
CA TRP A 3 12.29 7.56 5.65
C TRP A 3 11.73 6.67 6.76
N PHE A 4 12.48 6.41 7.83
CA PHE A 4 12.12 5.43 8.85
C PHE A 4 10.81 5.78 9.54
N ASP A 5 10.66 7.01 10.00
CA ASP A 5 9.45 7.47 10.68
C ASP A 5 8.23 7.43 9.75
N TYR A 6 8.43 7.77 8.47
CA TYR A 6 7.39 7.61 7.44
C TYR A 6 6.96 6.15 7.27
N LEU A 7 7.93 5.21 7.16
CA LEU A 7 7.64 3.78 7.00
C LEU A 7 6.93 3.16 8.22
N CYS A 8 7.19 3.69 9.42
CA CYS A 8 6.60 3.20 10.67
C CYS A 8 5.29 3.92 11.03
N SER A 9 4.99 5.05 10.40
CA SER A 9 3.79 5.84 10.65
C SER A 9 2.56 5.14 10.07
N SER A 10 1.56 4.88 10.91
CA SER A 10 0.20 4.57 10.46
C SER A 10 -0.70 5.79 10.66
N HIS A 11 -1.36 6.23 9.61
CA HIS A 11 -2.34 7.33 9.67
C HIS A 11 -3.72 6.83 9.26
N VAL A 12 -4.78 7.43 9.78
CA VAL A 12 -6.14 7.11 9.32
C VAL A 12 -6.32 7.49 7.85
N ILE A 13 -7.21 6.78 7.17
CA ILE A 13 -7.56 7.03 5.78
C ILE A 13 -8.99 7.55 5.75
N TYR A 14 -9.24 8.60 4.97
CA TYR A 14 -10.56 9.11 4.64
C TYR A 14 -10.92 8.71 3.21
N PRO A 15 -11.53 7.53 2.98
CA PRO A 15 -11.69 6.97 1.64
C PRO A 15 -12.49 7.89 0.71
N ARG A 16 -13.52 8.55 1.23
CA ARG A 16 -14.36 9.47 0.45
C ARG A 16 -13.56 10.70 0.01
N LEU A 17 -12.75 11.28 0.90
CA LEU A 17 -11.90 12.44 0.56
C LEU A 17 -10.80 12.08 -0.44
N VAL A 18 -10.18 10.90 -0.28
CA VAL A 18 -9.21 10.38 -1.25
C VAL A 18 -9.88 10.21 -2.62
N ASN A 19 -11.06 9.60 -2.68
CA ASN A 19 -11.80 9.43 -3.93
C ASN A 19 -12.19 10.78 -4.55
N LEU A 20 -12.63 11.75 -3.75
CA LEU A 20 -12.91 13.11 -4.22
C LEU A 20 -11.66 13.80 -4.79
N PHE A 21 -10.51 13.62 -4.15
CA PHE A 21 -9.24 14.14 -4.65
C PHE A 21 -8.91 13.59 -6.03
N TYR A 22 -9.01 12.28 -6.24
CA TYR A 22 -8.72 11.66 -7.53
C TYR A 22 -9.75 12.01 -8.60
N ALA A 23 -11.03 12.01 -8.25
CA ALA A 23 -12.11 12.37 -9.16
C ALA A 23 -11.98 13.81 -9.70
N ASN A 24 -11.36 14.71 -8.92
CA ASN A 24 -11.16 16.11 -9.29
C ASN A 24 -9.69 16.44 -9.65
N LEU A 25 -8.82 15.43 -9.76
CA LEU A 25 -7.41 15.64 -10.06
C LEU A 25 -7.26 16.19 -11.48
N LYS A 26 -6.68 17.38 -11.60
CA LYS A 26 -6.46 18.03 -12.89
C LYS A 26 -5.24 17.43 -13.58
N SER A 27 -5.31 17.32 -14.91
CA SER A 27 -4.11 17.08 -15.72
C SER A 27 -3.14 18.24 -15.51
N SER A 28 -1.85 17.90 -15.40
CA SER A 28 -0.80 18.87 -15.15
C SER A 28 0.41 18.55 -16.01
N THR A 29 1.01 19.59 -16.60
CA THR A 29 2.32 19.51 -17.25
C THR A 29 3.45 19.85 -16.28
N THR A 30 3.12 20.35 -15.10
CA THR A 30 4.04 20.63 -13.99
C THR A 30 3.92 19.53 -12.93
N CYS A 31 4.99 19.25 -12.17
CA CYS A 31 4.98 18.26 -11.08
C CYS A 31 4.26 18.82 -9.84
N ILE A 32 2.97 19.15 -10.02
CA ILE A 32 2.07 19.68 -9.00
C ILE A 32 0.71 19.02 -9.21
N ALA A 33 0.21 18.32 -8.18
CA ALA A 33 -1.09 17.67 -8.23
C ALA A 33 -2.17 18.62 -7.70
N ASN A 34 -2.95 19.20 -8.61
CA ASN A 34 -4.03 20.13 -8.30
C ASN A 34 -5.38 19.42 -8.31
N SER A 35 -6.17 19.58 -7.25
CA SER A 35 -7.49 18.98 -7.12
C SER A 35 -8.44 19.89 -6.33
N PHE A 36 -9.67 19.43 -6.13
CA PHE A 36 -10.70 20.11 -5.35
C PHE A 36 -11.36 19.13 -4.38
N VAL A 37 -11.31 19.42 -3.08
CA VAL A 37 -11.81 18.55 -2.01
C VAL A 37 -12.59 19.39 -1.00
N LEU A 38 -13.84 19.00 -0.70
CA LEU A 38 -14.71 19.70 0.26
C LEU A 38 -14.83 21.22 0.06
N GLY A 39 -14.91 21.69 -1.19
CA GLY A 39 -14.99 23.13 -1.45
C GLY A 39 -13.64 23.86 -1.49
N ASN A 40 -12.53 23.17 -1.25
CA ASN A 40 -11.19 23.75 -1.18
C ASN A 40 -10.33 23.33 -2.36
N SER A 41 -9.59 24.29 -2.93
CA SER A 41 -8.53 23.99 -3.89
C SER A 41 -7.34 23.38 -3.15
N VAL A 42 -6.94 22.17 -3.52
CA VAL A 42 -5.81 21.45 -2.94
C VAL A 42 -4.69 21.42 -3.97
N SER A 43 -3.48 21.82 -3.58
CA SER A 43 -2.28 21.76 -4.41
C SER A 43 -1.20 20.98 -3.69
N ILE A 44 -0.88 19.79 -4.19
CA ILE A 44 0.13 18.92 -3.60
C ILE A 44 1.43 19.07 -4.39
N THR A 45 2.44 19.65 -3.73
CA THR A 45 3.81 19.78 -4.24
C THR A 45 4.77 18.83 -3.50
N SER A 46 5.99 18.69 -4.01
CA SER A 46 7.05 17.93 -3.33
C SER A 46 7.38 18.51 -1.95
N GLU A 47 7.31 19.83 -1.80
CA GLU A 47 7.58 20.53 -0.54
C GLU A 47 6.52 20.18 0.50
N LEU A 48 5.23 20.24 0.12
CA LEU A 48 4.14 19.87 1.03
C LEU A 48 4.24 18.42 1.50
N ILE A 49 4.61 17.49 0.61
CA ILE A 49 4.83 16.09 0.98
C ILE A 49 6.02 15.95 1.92
N ALA A 50 7.13 16.63 1.64
CA ALA A 50 8.32 16.59 2.46
C ALA A 50 8.05 17.10 3.89
N GLU A 51 7.34 18.22 4.02
CA GLU A 51 6.90 18.78 5.30
C GLU A 51 5.95 17.82 6.03
N THR A 52 4.95 17.29 5.32
CA THR A 52 3.95 16.40 5.92
C THR A 52 4.58 15.11 6.44
N LEU A 53 5.56 14.54 5.72
CA LEU A 53 6.22 13.28 6.06
C LEU A 53 7.49 13.44 6.90
N GLY A 54 8.01 14.66 7.06
CA GLY A 54 9.28 14.92 7.75
C GLY A 54 10.51 14.36 7.02
N ILE A 55 10.48 14.29 5.68
CA ILE A 55 11.56 13.73 4.85
C ILE A 55 12.21 14.79 3.96
N LEU A 56 13.42 14.51 3.48
CA LEU A 56 14.14 15.42 2.59
C LEU A 56 13.49 15.52 1.21
N ASN A 57 13.28 16.75 0.73
CA ASN A 57 12.94 17.07 -0.67
C ASN A 57 14.23 17.29 -1.49
N ALA A 58 15.08 16.28 -1.58
CA ALA A 58 16.38 16.38 -2.25
C ALA A 58 16.81 15.03 -2.84
N GLY A 59 17.77 15.08 -3.76
CA GLY A 59 18.30 13.90 -4.44
C GLY A 59 17.78 13.73 -5.86
N ILE A 60 18.07 12.58 -6.46
CA ILE A 60 17.71 12.29 -7.85
C ILE A 60 16.20 12.11 -8.01
N THR A 61 15.68 12.57 -9.14
CA THR A 61 14.24 12.54 -9.49
C THR A 61 13.91 11.46 -10.52
N HIS A 62 14.86 11.14 -11.40
CA HIS A 62 14.80 10.09 -12.41
C HIS A 62 15.93 9.07 -12.24
N PHE A 63 15.81 7.93 -12.91
CA PHE A 63 16.81 6.85 -12.89
C PHE A 63 17.45 6.63 -14.26
N ASN A 64 17.44 7.63 -15.13
CA ASN A 64 17.91 7.48 -16.50
C ASN A 64 19.41 7.19 -16.58
N ASP A 65 20.18 7.73 -15.65
CA ASP A 65 21.64 7.58 -15.60
C ASP A 65 22.10 6.23 -15.04
N ILE A 66 21.17 5.39 -14.60
CA ILE A 66 21.47 4.07 -14.04
C ILE A 66 21.13 3.04 -15.10
N GLU A 67 22.11 2.25 -15.50
CA GLU A 67 21.86 1.17 -16.45
C GLU A 67 21.09 0.02 -15.80
N LYS A 68 20.23 -0.64 -16.57
CA LYS A 68 19.45 -1.79 -16.08
C LYS A 68 20.37 -2.91 -15.56
N LEU A 69 21.46 -3.20 -16.27
CA LEU A 69 22.41 -4.25 -15.90
C LEU A 69 23.19 -3.90 -14.63
N GLU A 70 23.61 -2.64 -14.50
CA GLU A 70 24.25 -2.14 -13.28
C GLU A 70 23.32 -2.29 -12.06
N ALA A 71 22.07 -1.81 -12.18
CA ALA A 71 21.07 -1.94 -11.13
C ALA A 71 20.81 -3.40 -10.76
N LEU A 72 20.77 -4.29 -11.75
CA LEU A 72 20.55 -5.71 -11.53
C LEU A 72 21.73 -6.36 -10.77
N GLY A 73 22.97 -6.05 -11.16
CA GLY A 73 24.17 -6.52 -10.46
C GLY A 73 24.21 -6.08 -9.00
N ILE A 74 23.88 -4.80 -8.75
CA ILE A 74 23.76 -4.26 -7.38
C ILE A 74 22.69 -5.00 -6.58
N CYS A 75 21.51 -5.24 -7.18
CA CYS A 75 20.40 -5.92 -6.51
C CYS A 75 20.75 -7.38 -6.16
N LEU A 76 21.46 -8.09 -7.05
CA LEU A 76 21.84 -9.49 -6.86
C LEU A 76 23.03 -9.69 -5.94
N GLU A 77 23.82 -8.63 -5.68
CA GLU A 77 25.06 -8.67 -4.89
C GLU A 77 26.10 -9.66 -5.46
N ARG A 78 26.07 -9.90 -6.77
CA ARG A 78 26.97 -10.82 -7.46
C ARG A 78 27.36 -10.29 -8.84
N PRO A 79 28.64 -10.33 -9.21
CA PRO A 79 29.12 -9.84 -10.50
C PRO A 79 28.87 -10.83 -11.66
N ASP A 80 28.60 -12.10 -11.37
CA ASP A 80 28.56 -13.23 -12.31
C ASP A 80 27.14 -13.70 -12.64
N PHE A 81 26.21 -12.77 -12.87
CA PHE A 81 24.83 -13.11 -13.24
C PHE A 81 24.65 -13.19 -14.77
N ASN A 82 23.82 -14.13 -15.23
CA ASN A 82 23.44 -14.20 -16.64
C ASN A 82 22.33 -13.16 -16.93
N PRO A 83 22.59 -12.12 -17.74
CA PRO A 83 21.62 -11.05 -18.02
C PRO A 83 20.41 -11.51 -18.84
N ILE A 84 20.46 -12.72 -19.42
CA ILE A 84 19.37 -13.31 -20.21
C ILE A 84 18.28 -13.89 -19.30
N VAL A 85 18.63 -14.29 -18.07
CA VAL A 85 17.68 -14.93 -17.16
C VAL A 85 16.75 -13.89 -16.55
N THR A 86 15.44 -14.14 -16.63
CA THR A 86 14.42 -13.30 -15.98
C THR A 86 14.58 -13.37 -14.46
N VAL A 87 14.97 -12.25 -13.86
CA VAL A 87 15.14 -12.15 -12.40
C VAL A 87 13.78 -11.92 -11.74
N THR A 88 13.39 -12.87 -10.90
CA THR A 88 12.24 -12.75 -10.00
C THR A 88 12.68 -12.30 -8.61
N SER A 89 11.75 -11.83 -7.79
CA SER A 89 12.02 -11.44 -6.40
C SER A 89 12.68 -12.57 -5.59
N SER A 90 12.39 -13.85 -5.90
CA SER A 90 12.96 -15.02 -5.21
C SER A 90 14.48 -15.21 -5.41
N HIS A 91 15.04 -14.66 -6.48
CA HIS A 91 16.48 -14.68 -6.74
C HIS A 91 17.22 -13.67 -5.86
N LEU A 92 16.57 -12.56 -5.48
CA LEU A 92 17.20 -11.49 -4.72
C LEU A 92 17.63 -11.96 -3.31
N PRO A 93 18.73 -11.43 -2.76
CA PRO A 93 19.06 -11.53 -1.34
C PRO A 93 17.91 -11.02 -0.46
N ILE A 94 17.84 -11.47 0.80
CA ILE A 94 16.73 -11.15 1.70
C ILE A 94 16.60 -9.63 1.90
N ALA A 95 17.72 -8.95 2.18
CA ALA A 95 17.75 -7.49 2.36
C ALA A 95 17.26 -6.75 1.10
N THR A 96 17.76 -7.10 -0.08
CA THR A 96 17.30 -6.53 -1.36
C THR A 96 15.81 -6.77 -1.58
N ARG A 97 15.30 -7.96 -1.22
CA ARG A 97 13.88 -8.30 -1.37
C ARG A 97 12.99 -7.48 -0.44
N ILE A 98 13.44 -7.21 0.79
CA ILE A 98 12.74 -6.32 1.72
C ILE A 98 12.68 -4.90 1.15
N ILE A 99 13.81 -4.38 0.64
CA ILE A 99 13.85 -3.06 0.01
C ILE A 99 12.89 -3.03 -1.20
N LEU A 100 12.89 -4.07 -2.04
CA LEU A 100 11.96 -4.19 -3.16
C LEU A 100 10.49 -4.18 -2.70
N LEU A 101 10.17 -4.86 -1.60
CA LEU A 101 8.82 -4.89 -1.04
C LEU A 101 8.38 -3.48 -0.60
N LEU A 102 9.26 -2.72 0.08
CA LEU A 102 9.01 -1.33 0.46
C LEU A 102 8.84 -0.42 -0.76
N VAL A 103 9.70 -0.58 -1.77
CA VAL A 103 9.60 0.16 -3.04
C VAL A 103 8.26 -0.09 -3.70
N THR A 104 7.81 -1.34 -3.79
CA THR A 104 6.61 -1.69 -4.54
C THR A 104 5.30 -1.56 -3.77
N ASN A 105 5.32 -1.42 -2.44
CA ASN A 105 4.11 -1.27 -1.61
C ASN A 105 3.96 0.11 -0.98
N THR A 106 5.05 0.85 -0.75
CA THR A 106 5.01 2.07 0.07
C THR A 106 5.53 3.30 -0.66
N PHE A 107 6.58 3.16 -1.49
CA PHE A 107 7.20 4.32 -2.14
C PHE A 107 6.56 4.69 -3.48
N PRO A 108 6.56 3.82 -4.51
CA PRO A 108 5.48 3.80 -5.50
C PRO A 108 4.64 2.52 -5.38
N PRO A 109 3.50 2.55 -4.65
CA PRO A 109 2.62 1.39 -4.53
C PRO A 109 2.15 0.97 -5.93
N ARG A 110 2.45 -0.27 -6.28
CA ARG A 110 2.00 -0.91 -7.52
C ARG A 110 0.83 -1.84 -7.23
N GLU A 111 -0.12 -1.89 -8.15
CA GLU A 111 -1.14 -2.94 -8.19
C GLU A 111 -0.68 -4.11 -9.06
N GLY A 112 -1.03 -5.34 -8.66
CA GLY A 112 -0.69 -6.57 -9.37
C GLY A 112 0.46 -7.36 -8.74
N SER A 113 0.97 -8.36 -9.46
CA SER A 113 1.97 -9.30 -8.95
C SER A 113 3.27 -8.61 -8.53
N HIS A 114 3.84 -8.96 -7.38
CA HIS A 114 5.18 -8.52 -6.93
C HIS A 114 6.29 -9.53 -7.28
N THR A 115 5.98 -10.57 -8.07
CA THR A 115 6.93 -11.63 -8.43
C THR A 115 8.07 -11.11 -9.32
N PHE A 116 7.74 -10.23 -10.27
CA PHE A 116 8.68 -9.67 -11.23
C PHE A 116 8.95 -8.19 -10.93
N PRO A 117 10.16 -7.82 -10.48
CA PRO A 117 10.54 -6.42 -10.35
C PRO A 117 10.67 -5.77 -11.74
N SER A 118 10.08 -4.59 -11.91
CA SER A 118 10.28 -3.80 -13.12
C SER A 118 11.70 -3.20 -13.14
N GLU A 119 12.15 -2.73 -14.31
CA GLU A 119 13.43 -2.01 -14.41
C GLU A 119 13.47 -0.81 -13.46
N ARG A 120 12.37 -0.07 -13.33
CA ARG A 120 12.25 1.06 -12.41
C ARG A 120 12.41 0.63 -10.95
N ASP A 121 11.84 -0.52 -10.57
CA ASP A 121 11.94 -1.06 -9.22
C ASP A 121 13.39 -1.43 -8.91
N LEU A 122 14.07 -2.13 -9.83
CA LEU A 122 15.47 -2.50 -9.69
C LEU A 122 16.38 -1.28 -9.55
N LYS A 123 16.19 -0.25 -10.39
CA LYS A 123 16.96 1.00 -10.29
C LYS A 123 16.72 1.71 -8.95
N PHE A 124 15.48 1.75 -8.47
CA PHE A 124 15.18 2.32 -7.15
C PHE A 124 15.92 1.56 -6.05
N VAL A 125 15.82 0.23 -6.05
CA VAL A 125 16.49 -0.63 -5.06
C VAL A 125 18.01 -0.42 -5.11
N ALA A 126 18.59 -0.35 -6.30
CA ALA A 126 20.03 -0.08 -6.49
C ALA A 126 20.45 1.27 -5.88
N CYS A 127 19.69 2.34 -6.09
CA CYS A 127 19.94 3.63 -5.45
C CYS A 127 19.93 3.54 -3.92
N VAL A 128 18.93 2.86 -3.35
CA VAL A 128 18.82 2.68 -1.90
C VAL A 128 20.03 1.92 -1.37
N LYS A 129 20.47 0.86 -2.05
CA LYS A 129 21.64 0.06 -1.66
C LYS A 129 22.95 0.85 -1.74
N ASN A 130 23.10 1.70 -2.76
CA ASN A 130 24.28 2.54 -2.94
C ASN A 130 24.26 3.83 -2.09
N GLY A 131 23.19 4.09 -1.34
CA GLY A 131 23.04 5.33 -0.57
C GLY A 131 22.78 6.57 -1.41
N THR A 132 22.47 6.42 -2.71
CA THR A 132 22.14 7.53 -3.61
C THR A 132 20.83 8.18 -3.15
N LEU A 133 20.88 9.43 -2.69
CA LEU A 133 19.71 10.15 -2.20
C LEU A 133 18.64 10.26 -3.30
N ILE A 134 17.42 9.81 -3.00
CA ILE A 134 16.26 9.89 -3.92
C ILE A 134 15.28 10.94 -3.40
N ASN A 135 14.80 11.80 -4.29
CA ASN A 135 13.74 12.74 -3.98
C ASN A 135 12.38 12.01 -3.97
N LEU A 136 12.09 11.32 -2.87
CA LEU A 136 10.84 10.58 -2.69
C LEU A 136 9.59 11.49 -2.77
N PRO A 137 9.55 12.69 -2.17
CA PRO A 137 8.41 13.60 -2.33
C PRO A 137 8.07 13.91 -3.80
N TYR A 138 9.06 14.27 -4.61
CA TYR A 138 8.87 14.50 -6.04
C TYR A 138 8.32 13.27 -6.77
N ARG A 139 8.80 12.08 -6.40
CA ARG A 139 8.31 10.82 -6.99
C ARG A 139 6.87 10.50 -6.60
N ILE A 140 6.45 10.82 -5.38
CA ILE A 140 5.07 10.64 -4.95
C ILE A 140 4.15 11.53 -5.79
N VAL A 141 4.46 12.83 -5.95
CA VAL A 141 3.65 13.74 -6.79
C VAL A 141 3.53 13.23 -8.22
N ASN A 142 4.65 12.86 -8.84
CA ASN A 142 4.62 12.29 -10.19
C ASN A 142 3.79 11.01 -10.28
N HIS A 143 3.82 10.17 -9.25
CA HIS A 143 3.02 8.96 -9.24
C HIS A 143 1.52 9.27 -9.15
N LEU A 144 1.11 10.24 -8.31
CA LEU A 144 -0.27 10.74 -8.23
C LEU A 144 -0.79 11.16 -9.61
N LEU A 145 0.03 11.91 -10.36
CA LEU A 145 -0.33 12.42 -11.69
C LEU A 145 -0.33 11.35 -12.79
N SER A 146 0.51 10.32 -12.67
CA SER A 146 0.69 9.30 -13.71
C SER A 146 -0.37 8.20 -13.74
N ARG A 147 -1.13 8.03 -12.64
CA ARG A 147 -2.11 6.94 -12.49
C ARG A 147 -3.45 7.47 -11.96
N PRO A 148 -4.18 8.26 -12.74
CA PRO A 148 -5.45 8.86 -12.28
C PRO A 148 -6.55 7.82 -12.00
N ASN A 149 -6.50 6.66 -12.67
CA ASN A 149 -7.48 5.58 -12.49
C ASN A 149 -7.19 4.69 -11.26
N HIS A 150 -6.11 4.95 -10.53
CA HIS A 150 -5.74 4.24 -9.32
C HIS A 150 -5.77 5.24 -8.16
N THR A 151 -5.88 4.74 -6.92
CA THR A 151 -5.88 5.59 -5.71
C THR A 151 -4.64 5.36 -4.84
N PRO A 152 -3.41 5.61 -5.35
CA PRO A 152 -2.21 5.39 -4.56
C PRO A 152 -2.12 6.36 -3.37
N TYR A 153 -1.35 5.99 -2.35
CA TYR A 153 -1.10 6.82 -1.16
C TYR A 153 -2.33 7.39 -0.41
N PRO A 154 -3.39 6.61 -0.18
CA PRO A 154 -4.58 7.11 0.51
C PRO A 154 -4.26 7.63 1.93
N MET A 155 -3.26 7.04 2.58
CA MET A 155 -2.76 7.47 3.89
C MET A 155 -2.05 8.83 3.84
N ILE A 156 -1.22 9.07 2.83
CA ILE A 156 -0.49 10.36 2.69
C ILE A 156 -1.49 11.47 2.38
N LEU A 157 -2.43 11.21 1.47
CA LEU A 157 -3.47 12.18 1.12
C LEU A 157 -4.33 12.55 2.34
N SER A 158 -4.75 11.57 3.13
CA SER A 158 -5.53 11.81 4.35
C SER A 158 -4.76 12.66 5.36
N ARG A 159 -3.47 12.38 5.55
CA ARG A 159 -2.58 13.19 6.41
C ARG A 159 -2.39 14.62 5.88
N ILE A 160 -2.33 14.80 4.55
CA ILE A 160 -2.29 16.13 3.92
C ILE A 160 -3.59 16.89 4.14
N PHE A 161 -4.75 16.24 4.04
CA PHE A 161 -6.04 16.91 4.28
C PHE A 161 -6.15 17.45 5.71
N GLU A 162 -5.62 16.71 6.68
CA GLU A 162 -5.50 17.18 8.06
C GLU A 162 -4.48 18.31 8.21
N SER A 163 -3.30 18.21 7.58
CA SER A 163 -2.27 19.26 7.68
C SER A 163 -2.70 20.59 7.04
N LEU A 164 -3.58 20.51 6.04
CA LEU A 164 -4.23 21.66 5.41
C LEU A 164 -5.43 22.20 6.21
N ASN A 165 -5.77 21.60 7.36
CA ASN A 165 -6.93 21.94 8.18
C ASN A 165 -8.24 22.05 7.37
N LEU A 166 -8.48 21.09 6.46
CA LEU A 166 -9.77 21.03 5.78
C LEU A 166 -10.89 20.84 6.79
N ASN A 167 -12.05 21.46 6.55
CA ASN A 167 -13.23 21.30 7.39
C ASN A 167 -13.87 19.92 7.15
N ILE A 168 -13.22 18.87 7.66
CA ILE A 168 -13.68 17.48 7.57
C ILE A 168 -14.88 17.32 8.49
N PRO A 169 -16.05 16.87 7.98
CA PRO A 169 -17.25 16.77 8.79
C PRO A 169 -17.16 15.61 9.80
N ASP A 170 -17.89 15.72 10.91
CA ASP A 170 -17.85 14.74 12.00
C ASP A 170 -18.33 13.33 11.59
N ASP A 171 -19.15 13.24 10.53
CA ASP A 171 -19.64 11.98 9.97
C ASP A 171 -18.71 11.39 8.89
N GLU A 172 -17.52 11.97 8.67
CA GLU A 172 -16.55 11.44 7.73
C GLU A 172 -16.08 10.04 8.14
N GLN A 173 -16.24 9.07 7.24
CA GLN A 173 -15.78 7.71 7.48
C GLN A 173 -14.26 7.65 7.47
N CYS A 174 -13.67 7.20 8.57
CA CYS A 174 -12.25 6.87 8.64
C CYS A 174 -12.03 5.36 8.68
N VAL A 175 -11.00 4.90 7.99
CA VAL A 175 -10.55 3.50 8.01
C VAL A 175 -9.07 3.45 8.34
N LYS A 176 -8.62 2.37 8.98
CA LYS A 176 -7.19 2.17 9.23
C LYS A 176 -6.50 1.60 7.98
N PRO A 177 -5.20 1.86 7.79
CA PRO A 177 -4.45 1.28 6.69
C PRO A 177 -4.48 -0.24 6.73
N SER A 178 -4.63 -0.86 5.56
CA SER A 178 -4.64 -2.32 5.44
C SER A 178 -3.23 -2.89 5.28
N HIS A 179 -3.14 -4.23 5.36
CA HIS A 179 -1.91 -4.99 5.09
C HIS A 179 -1.34 -4.79 3.66
N LYS A 180 -2.12 -4.25 2.72
CA LYS A 180 -1.66 -3.93 1.37
C LYS A 180 -0.91 -2.59 1.30
N GLN A 181 -1.14 -1.70 2.26
CA GLN A 181 -0.58 -0.34 2.29
C GLN A 181 0.63 -0.24 3.23
N LEU A 182 0.69 -1.12 4.23
CA LEU A 182 1.80 -1.24 5.16
C LEU A 182 2.48 -2.59 4.95
N VAL A 183 3.79 -2.58 4.75
CA VAL A 183 4.58 -3.82 4.79
C VAL A 183 4.34 -4.48 6.15
N ASN A 184 4.00 -5.76 6.16
CA ASN A 184 3.73 -6.51 7.38
C ASN A 184 4.16 -7.98 7.24
N LYS A 185 3.87 -8.79 8.26
CA LYS A 185 4.25 -10.22 8.28
C LYS A 185 3.67 -11.01 7.10
N VAL A 186 2.49 -10.63 6.60
CA VAL A 186 1.84 -11.29 5.45
C VAL A 186 2.60 -10.95 4.16
N GLY A 187 2.86 -9.68 3.88
CA GLY A 187 3.64 -9.27 2.70
C GLY A 187 5.06 -9.84 2.67
N LEU A 188 5.68 -10.03 3.85
CA LEU A 188 6.97 -10.72 3.97
C LEU A 188 6.87 -12.22 3.63
N ARG A 189 5.79 -12.90 4.07
CA ARG A 189 5.53 -14.30 3.69
C ARG A 189 5.31 -14.45 2.18
N ASP A 190 4.56 -13.54 1.55
CA ASP A 190 4.34 -13.54 0.09
C ASP A 190 5.66 -13.37 -0.68
N CYS A 191 6.63 -12.70 -0.06
CA CYS A 191 8.00 -12.61 -0.56
C CYS A 191 8.89 -13.81 -0.21
N ASN A 192 8.33 -14.92 0.30
CA ASN A 192 9.07 -16.09 0.78
C ASN A 192 10.11 -15.74 1.86
N ILE A 193 9.78 -14.80 2.77
CA ILE A 193 10.62 -14.41 3.90
C ILE A 193 9.88 -14.76 5.20
N ARG A 194 10.55 -15.46 6.11
CA ARG A 194 10.05 -15.75 7.46
C ARG A 194 11.08 -15.33 8.51
N PHE A 195 10.60 -14.97 9.70
CA PHE A 195 11.43 -14.70 10.86
C PHE A 195 11.39 -15.91 11.78
N GLU A 196 12.55 -16.53 12.01
CA GLU A 196 12.70 -17.69 12.89
C GLU A 196 13.97 -17.57 13.71
N ASP A 197 13.87 -17.88 15.00
CA ASP A 197 15.01 -17.91 15.93
C ASP A 197 15.86 -16.63 15.91
N GLY A 198 15.22 -15.47 15.72
CA GLY A 198 15.90 -14.17 15.66
C GLY A 198 16.54 -13.85 14.31
N VAL A 199 16.41 -14.71 13.30
CA VAL A 199 17.03 -14.59 11.98
C VAL A 199 15.98 -14.62 10.87
N TRP A 200 16.18 -13.80 9.83
CA TRP A 200 15.36 -13.82 8.64
C TRP A 200 15.84 -14.92 7.68
N VAL A 201 14.95 -15.85 7.33
CA VAL A 201 15.27 -16.97 6.43
C VAL A 201 14.36 -16.97 5.21
N LYS A 202 14.90 -17.41 4.07
CA LYS A 202 14.08 -17.68 2.88
C LYS A 202 13.21 -18.91 3.17
N LEU A 203 11.92 -18.83 2.88
CA LEU A 203 11.08 -20.03 2.77
C LEU A 203 11.65 -20.87 1.62
N GLN A 204 12.33 -21.99 1.94
CA GLN A 204 12.61 -23.01 0.95
C GLN A 204 11.26 -23.59 0.52
N GLY A 205 10.97 -23.53 -0.78
CA GLY A 205 9.72 -23.99 -1.35
C GLY A 205 9.53 -25.49 -1.10
N GLY A 206 8.81 -25.84 -0.05
CA GLY A 206 8.23 -27.16 0.11
C GLY A 206 7.02 -27.27 -0.81
N GLY A 207 7.17 -27.95 -1.94
CA GLY A 207 6.06 -28.50 -2.71
C GLY A 207 5.55 -27.66 -3.89
N ARG A 208 6.31 -27.59 -4.97
CA ARG A 208 5.73 -27.90 -6.29
C ARG A 208 6.56 -29.03 -6.89
N GLU A 209 5.97 -30.22 -6.88
CA GLU A 209 6.44 -31.38 -7.62
C GLU A 209 6.84 -30.98 -9.03
N GLN A 210 8.03 -31.46 -9.41
CA GLN A 210 8.48 -31.76 -10.76
C GLN A 210 8.00 -30.83 -11.87
N MET A 211 8.91 -29.93 -12.26
CA MET A 211 9.35 -29.77 -13.65
C MET A 211 8.50 -30.53 -14.68
N ARG A 212 7.35 -29.97 -15.05
CA ARG A 212 6.80 -30.20 -16.38
C ARG A 212 7.34 -29.10 -17.26
N GLU A 213 8.38 -29.47 -17.98
CA GLU A 213 8.77 -28.86 -19.24
C GLU A 213 7.49 -28.72 -20.09
N GLN A 214 6.98 -27.50 -20.23
CA GLN A 214 5.93 -27.20 -21.19
C GLN A 214 6.48 -26.24 -22.24
N ALA A 215 6.45 -26.78 -23.45
CA ALA A 215 6.93 -26.20 -24.69
C ALA A 215 6.18 -24.92 -25.07
N ASN A 216 6.87 -24.11 -25.89
CA ASN A 216 6.35 -22.97 -26.65
C ASN A 216 4.85 -23.02 -26.92
N VAL A 217 4.10 -22.08 -26.35
CA VAL A 217 2.85 -21.60 -26.93
C VAL A 217 2.86 -20.07 -26.95
N ARG A 218 2.37 -19.58 -28.07
CA ARG A 218 2.37 -18.23 -28.64
C ARG A 218 1.65 -17.21 -27.75
N ALA A 219 1.97 -15.94 -27.98
CA ALA A 219 1.22 -14.78 -27.53
C ALA A 219 -0.28 -14.91 -27.81
N GLY A 220 -1.09 -14.63 -26.81
CA GLY A 220 -2.53 -14.40 -26.90
C GLY A 220 -2.88 -13.27 -25.92
N ASP A 221 -3.47 -12.21 -26.46
CA ASP A 221 -4.21 -11.21 -25.70
C ASP A 221 -5.36 -11.91 -24.98
N ASP A 222 -5.48 -11.71 -23.67
CA ASP A 222 -6.66 -12.06 -22.90
C ASP A 222 -7.28 -10.76 -22.38
N GLU A 223 -8.17 -10.21 -23.21
CA GLU A 223 -9.28 -9.35 -22.77
C GLU A 223 -10.32 -10.20 -22.02
N ASP A 224 -10.96 -9.55 -21.05
CA ASP A 224 -12.27 -9.85 -20.44
C ASP A 224 -12.44 -11.10 -19.55
N ASP A 225 -12.80 -10.88 -18.28
CA ASP A 225 -14.18 -11.09 -17.80
C ASP A 225 -14.28 -10.74 -16.30
N ASP A 226 -14.77 -9.53 -16.01
CA ASP A 226 -15.32 -9.19 -14.70
C ASP A 226 -16.82 -9.53 -14.70
N GLU A 227 -17.16 -10.81 -14.49
CA GLU A 227 -18.51 -11.21 -14.13
C GLU A 227 -18.71 -11.18 -12.60
N ASP A 228 -19.52 -10.19 -12.22
CA ASP A 228 -20.63 -10.24 -11.26
C ASP A 228 -20.36 -10.41 -9.75
N ASP A 229 -20.70 -9.35 -9.01
CA ASP A 229 -21.51 -9.47 -7.80
C ASP A 229 -22.37 -8.19 -7.64
N ALA A 230 -23.21 -7.92 -8.64
CA ALA A 230 -24.26 -6.91 -8.55
C ALA A 230 -25.42 -7.47 -7.71
N GLN A 231 -25.41 -7.22 -6.41
CA GLN A 231 -26.59 -7.43 -5.58
C GLN A 231 -27.69 -6.43 -5.99
N GLN A 232 -28.59 -6.89 -6.84
CA GLN A 232 -29.83 -6.22 -7.21
C GLN A 232 -30.71 -6.10 -5.96
N PHE A 233 -30.91 -4.88 -5.46
CA PHE A 233 -32.04 -4.57 -4.60
C PHE A 233 -33.28 -4.39 -5.48
N GLU A 234 -34.13 -5.43 -5.57
CA GLU A 234 -35.50 -5.29 -6.06
C GLU A 234 -36.29 -4.35 -5.13
N MET A 235 -36.49 -3.11 -5.58
CA MET A 235 -37.39 -2.16 -4.93
C MET A 235 -38.84 -2.56 -5.27
N ARG A 236 -39.50 -3.31 -4.39
CA ARG A 236 -40.94 -3.56 -4.51
C ARG A 236 -41.74 -2.27 -4.28
N PRO A 237 -42.69 -1.90 -5.15
CA PRO A 237 -43.55 -0.76 -4.90
C PRO A 237 -44.61 -1.14 -3.86
N SER A 238 -44.60 -0.46 -2.71
CA SER A 238 -45.70 -0.56 -1.77
C SER A 238 -46.72 0.54 -2.06
N VAL A 239 -47.83 0.07 -2.62
CA VAL A 239 -49.10 0.77 -2.83
C VAL A 239 -49.52 1.52 -1.56
N GLY A 240 -49.97 2.77 -1.74
CA GLY A 240 -50.39 3.63 -0.64
C GLY A 240 -51.66 3.16 0.07
N THR A 241 -51.77 3.45 1.36
CA THR A 241 -53.05 3.76 2.01
C THR A 241 -52.82 4.47 3.36
N SER A 242 -53.43 5.64 3.48
CA SER A 242 -53.99 6.34 4.64
C SER A 242 -53.60 5.93 6.09
N SER A 243 -53.15 6.93 6.84
CA SER A 243 -53.35 7.21 8.27
C SER A 243 -54.10 6.17 9.14
N SER A 244 -53.41 5.55 10.11
CA SER A 244 -53.98 5.26 11.45
C SER A 244 -52.88 5.00 12.49
N SER A 245 -53.02 5.58 13.69
CA SER A 245 -52.13 5.37 14.83
C SER A 245 -52.44 4.01 15.47
N SER A 246 -51.54 3.03 15.36
CA SER A 246 -51.66 1.74 16.06
C SER A 246 -50.38 1.44 16.83
N ARG A 247 -50.51 1.14 18.12
CA ARG A 247 -49.40 0.70 18.98
C ARG A 247 -48.77 -0.58 18.39
N PRO A 248 -47.42 -0.72 18.40
CA PRO A 248 -46.77 -1.92 17.89
C PRO A 248 -47.18 -3.13 18.74
N THR A 249 -47.55 -4.23 18.07
CA THR A 249 -47.87 -5.52 18.70
C THR A 249 -46.62 -6.16 19.29
N LEU A 250 -46.79 -6.97 20.34
CA LEU A 250 -45.69 -7.66 21.04
C LEU A 250 -44.83 -8.50 20.07
N GLU A 251 -45.46 -9.12 19.09
CA GLU A 251 -44.78 -9.91 18.04
C GLU A 251 -43.90 -9.05 17.12
N SER A 252 -44.36 -7.84 16.80
CA SER A 252 -43.56 -6.87 16.02
C SER A 252 -42.36 -6.36 16.81
N LEU A 253 -42.49 -6.20 18.12
CA LEU A 253 -41.38 -5.85 19.00
C LEU A 253 -40.37 -6.99 19.12
N GLN A 254 -40.84 -8.24 19.25
CA GLN A 254 -39.99 -9.41 19.32
C GLN A 254 -39.17 -9.58 18.04
N ALA A 255 -39.79 -9.49 16.86
CA ALA A 255 -39.09 -9.62 15.58
C ALA A 255 -38.02 -8.52 15.38
N ARG A 256 -38.26 -7.30 15.88
CA ARG A 256 -37.27 -6.22 15.86
C ARG A 256 -36.10 -6.48 16.80
N MET A 257 -36.36 -7.12 17.94
CA MET A 257 -35.32 -7.48 18.90
C MET A 257 -34.44 -8.62 18.37
N ASP A 258 -35.04 -9.61 17.72
CA ASP A 258 -34.31 -10.72 17.09
C ASP A 258 -33.43 -10.23 15.93
N LEU A 259 -33.94 -9.29 15.13
CA LEU A 259 -33.16 -8.65 14.06
C LEU A 259 -32.00 -7.83 14.62
N ALA A 260 -32.23 -7.03 15.67
CA ALA A 260 -31.17 -6.25 16.31
C ALA A 260 -30.10 -7.16 16.95
N GLN A 261 -30.49 -8.30 17.50
CA GLN A 261 -29.56 -9.29 18.07
C GLN A 261 -28.66 -9.90 16.97
N ALA A 262 -29.22 -10.26 15.83
CA ALA A 262 -28.46 -10.78 14.70
C ALA A 262 -27.46 -9.74 14.15
N ASP A 263 -27.86 -8.47 14.06
CA ASP A 263 -26.98 -7.37 13.64
C ASP A 263 -25.83 -7.16 14.64
N ILE A 264 -26.10 -7.25 15.95
CA ILE A 264 -25.07 -7.15 16.99
C ILE A 264 -24.05 -8.30 16.87
N GLU A 265 -24.51 -9.53 16.63
CA GLU A 265 -23.62 -10.69 16.47
C GLU A 265 -22.78 -10.59 15.20
N TYR A 266 -23.37 -10.15 14.08
CA TYR A 266 -22.65 -9.88 12.85
C TYR A 266 -21.57 -8.79 13.02
N LEU A 267 -21.93 -7.68 13.67
CA LEU A 267 -20.99 -6.59 13.95
C LEU A 267 -19.88 -7.05 14.89
N LYS A 268 -20.19 -7.87 15.89
CA LYS A 268 -19.20 -8.44 16.80
C LYS A 268 -18.19 -9.35 16.07
N GLY A 269 -18.66 -10.24 15.19
CA GLY A 269 -17.78 -11.07 14.36
C GLY A 269 -16.86 -10.25 13.46
N ARG A 270 -17.36 -9.13 12.89
CA ARG A 270 -16.54 -8.18 12.14
C ARG A 270 -15.51 -7.44 13.00
N ILE A 271 -15.87 -7.09 14.23
CA ILE A 271 -14.96 -6.44 15.19
C ILE A 271 -13.85 -7.42 15.62
N ASP A 272 -14.17 -8.69 15.86
CA ASP A 272 -13.17 -9.69 16.24
C ASP A 272 -12.17 -9.96 15.11
N GLN A 273 -12.63 -10.11 13.86
CA GLN A 273 -11.76 -10.18 12.68
C GLN A 273 -10.89 -8.93 12.50
N PHE A 274 -11.45 -7.75 12.78
CA PHE A 274 -10.70 -6.50 12.76
C PHE A 274 -9.63 -6.46 13.85
N CYS A 275 -9.93 -6.90 15.07
CA CYS A 275 -8.99 -6.98 16.19
C CYS A 275 -7.84 -7.96 15.94
N GLU A 276 -8.11 -9.12 15.34
CA GLU A 276 -7.05 -10.06 14.93
C GLU A 276 -6.16 -9.48 13.83
N GLY A 277 -6.76 -8.74 12.87
CA GLY A 277 -6.03 -7.95 11.89
C GLY A 277 -5.12 -6.88 12.53
N GLN A 278 -5.58 -6.22 13.60
CA GLN A 278 -4.81 -5.20 14.36
C GLN A 278 -3.57 -5.80 15.00
N ALA A 279 -3.72 -6.93 15.71
CA ALA A 279 -2.60 -7.60 16.38
C ALA A 279 -1.52 -7.99 15.36
N THR A 280 -1.93 -8.43 14.18
CA THR A 280 -1.03 -8.81 13.08
C THR A 280 -0.29 -7.61 12.48
N ILE A 281 -0.94 -6.44 12.37
CA ILE A 281 -0.33 -5.20 11.84
C ILE A 281 0.67 -4.63 12.85
N ILE A 282 0.27 -4.50 14.12
CA ILE A 282 1.15 -3.96 15.19
C ILE A 282 2.39 -4.86 15.34
N GLN A 283 2.22 -6.18 15.37
CA GLN A 283 3.34 -7.11 15.42
C GLN A 283 4.19 -7.05 14.14
N GLY A 284 3.56 -6.87 12.97
CA GLY A 284 4.25 -6.68 11.70
C GLY A 284 5.15 -5.45 11.70
N GLN A 285 4.64 -4.31 12.18
CA GLN A 285 5.40 -3.07 12.31
C GLN A 285 6.54 -3.20 13.33
N ALA A 286 6.29 -3.81 14.49
CA ALA A 286 7.33 -4.08 15.49
C ALA A 286 8.45 -4.97 14.93
N ASN A 287 8.11 -6.01 14.16
CA ASN A 287 9.09 -6.87 13.50
C ASN A 287 9.88 -6.13 12.40
N ILE A 288 9.25 -5.19 11.68
CA ILE A 288 9.91 -4.37 10.65
C ILE A 288 10.87 -3.35 11.27
N ILE A 289 10.47 -2.72 12.38
CA ILE A 289 11.33 -1.84 13.19
C ILE A 289 12.57 -2.63 13.65
N GLN A 290 12.36 -3.82 14.22
CA GLN A 290 13.45 -4.71 14.65
C GLN A 290 14.31 -5.19 13.47
N MET A 291 13.70 -5.47 12.31
CA MET A 291 14.38 -5.85 11.07
C MET A 291 15.32 -4.74 10.58
N PHE A 292 14.87 -3.48 10.57
CA PHE A 292 15.70 -2.35 10.17
C PHE A 292 16.87 -2.13 11.13
N GLN A 293 16.63 -2.24 12.44
CA GLN A 293 17.67 -2.12 13.46
C GLN A 293 18.75 -3.21 13.35
N ASN A 294 18.35 -4.45 13.02
CA ASN A 294 19.28 -5.58 12.90
C ASN A 294 20.04 -5.61 11.56
N ALA A 295 19.39 -5.22 10.46
CA ALA A 295 20.00 -5.23 9.11
C ALA A 295 20.90 -4.00 8.85
N PHE A 296 20.64 -2.89 9.55
CA PHE A 296 21.39 -1.65 9.44
C PHE A 296 21.70 -1.11 10.85
N PRO A 297 22.62 -1.75 11.59
CA PRO A 297 22.98 -1.30 12.93
C PRO A 297 23.50 0.14 12.84
N GLN A 298 22.91 1.04 13.63
CA GLN A 298 23.41 2.41 13.78
C GLN A 298 24.79 2.33 14.43
N HIS A 299 25.84 2.70 13.71
CA HIS A 299 27.14 2.90 14.33
C HIS A 299 27.02 4.06 15.32
N PRO A 300 27.52 3.92 16.57
CA PRO A 300 27.59 5.06 17.48
C PRO A 300 28.40 6.17 16.80
N PRO A 301 28.05 7.45 17.01
CA PRO A 301 28.85 8.55 16.51
C PRO A 301 30.29 8.39 17.03
N PRO A 302 31.31 8.69 16.19
CA PRO A 302 32.70 8.57 16.64
C PRO A 302 32.88 9.44 17.87
N ASP A 303 33.40 8.82 18.94
CA ASP A 303 33.71 9.50 20.20
C ASP A 303 34.52 10.75 19.87
N SER A 304 33.95 11.90 20.20
CA SER A 304 34.64 13.18 20.07
C SER A 304 35.79 13.18 21.07
N SER A 305 37.00 12.91 20.58
CA SER A 305 38.27 13.13 21.29
C SER A 305 38.74 14.56 21.12
#